data_AF-A0A7Y2JPY4-F1
#
_entry.id   AF-A0A7Y2JPY4-F1
#
_cell.length_a   1.000
_cell.length_b   1.000
_cell.length_c   1.000
_cell.angle_alpha   90.00
_cell.angle_beta   90.00
_cell.angle_gamma   90.00
#
_symmetry.space_group_name_H-M   'P 1'
#
loop_
_entity.id
_entity.type
_entity.pdbx_description
1 polymer ?
#
loop_
_entity_poly.entity_id
_entity_poly.type
_entity_poly.pdbx_seq_one_letter_code
_entity_poly.pdbx_strand_id
1 'polypeptide(L)'
;MDNASELIKLAREKFGDLSTADEKVLNAVARGEVADLRSDSDEDNDPAQAQHWSEERAFNADRIAWLCTDAPASALVTHRGIQLELARIDENLDLDWARVPFPLIFRRCAFSGPISLRFAEVPGLSFVGTHTRSLNAERLKVEGSVFLSDGFTAEGEGRLRGATIGGNLQ
;
A
#
# COMPACT_ATOMS: atom_id res chain seq x y z
N MET A 1 -8.26 22.74 11.16
CA MET A 1 -8.56 21.70 10.16
C MET A 1 -8.06 20.39 10.72
N ASP A 2 -8.83 19.31 10.61
CA ASP A 2 -8.34 17.99 10.98
C ASP A 2 -7.36 17.48 9.89
N ASN A 3 -6.47 16.55 10.25
CA ASN A 3 -5.46 16.02 9.32
C ASN A 3 -6.09 15.44 8.05
N ALA A 4 -7.29 14.87 8.19
CA ALA A 4 -8.03 14.27 7.08
C ALA A 4 -8.45 15.31 6.03
N SER A 5 -9.04 16.44 6.45
CA SER A 5 -9.40 17.51 5.52
C SER A 5 -8.19 18.10 4.81
N GLU A 6 -7.07 18.26 5.51
CA GLU A 6 -5.83 18.77 4.91
C GLU A 6 -5.25 17.77 3.90
N LEU A 7 -5.22 16.48 4.22
CA LEU A 7 -4.69 15.46 3.32
C LEU A 7 -5.53 15.35 2.04
N ILE A 8 -6.86 15.41 2.15
CA ILE A 8 -7.78 15.44 1.00
C ILE A 8 -7.53 16.66 0.13
N LYS A 9 -7.33 17.84 0.75
CA LYS A 9 -7.02 19.07 0.02
C LYS A 9 -5.71 18.93 -0.77
N LEU A 10 -4.63 18.47 -0.15
CA LEU A 10 -3.35 18.25 -0.82
C LEU A 10 -3.46 17.23 -1.96
N ALA A 11 -4.23 16.16 -1.74
CA ALA A 11 -4.47 15.15 -2.77
C ALA A 11 -5.22 15.75 -3.99
N ARG A 12 -6.25 16.58 -3.76
CA ARG A 12 -6.96 17.27 -4.85
C ARG A 12 -6.08 18.24 -5.62
N GLU A 13 -5.22 18.97 -4.92
CA GLU A 13 -4.25 19.87 -5.56
C GLU A 13 -3.26 19.12 -6.46
N LYS A 14 -2.89 17.88 -6.09
CA LYS A 14 -1.92 17.07 -6.83
C LYS A 14 -2.53 16.22 -7.94
N PHE A 15 -3.67 15.57 -7.67
CA PHE A 15 -4.26 14.54 -8.54
C PHE A 15 -5.55 14.99 -9.23
N GLY A 16 -6.10 16.14 -8.84
CA GLY A 16 -7.38 16.63 -9.35
C GLY A 16 -8.57 15.94 -8.66
N ASP A 17 -9.53 15.48 -9.45
CA ASP A 17 -10.73 14.82 -8.93
C ASP A 17 -10.36 13.49 -8.25
N LEU A 18 -10.92 13.26 -7.07
CA LEU A 18 -10.70 12.05 -6.27
C LEU A 18 -11.92 11.14 -6.38
N SER A 19 -11.67 9.83 -6.49
CA SER A 19 -12.74 8.83 -6.43
C SER A 19 -13.24 8.64 -4.98
N THR A 20 -14.37 7.94 -4.83
CA THR A 20 -14.86 7.53 -3.50
C THR A 20 -13.84 6.69 -2.75
N ALA A 21 -13.12 5.81 -3.47
CA ALA A 21 -12.06 4.98 -2.90
C ALA A 21 -10.88 5.84 -2.43
N ASP A 22 -10.48 6.84 -3.23
CA ASP A 22 -9.42 7.78 -2.87
C ASP A 22 -9.75 8.50 -1.56
N GLU A 23 -10.93 9.09 -1.47
CA GLU A 23 -11.33 9.82 -0.27
C GLU A 23 -11.40 8.89 0.94
N LYS A 24 -11.94 7.69 0.79
CA LYS A 24 -12.03 6.69 1.88
C LYS A 24 -10.65 6.30 2.38
N VAL A 25 -9.70 6.01 1.48
CA VAL A 25 -8.32 5.64 1.82
C VAL A 25 -7.61 6.80 2.52
N LEU A 26 -7.65 8.00 1.95
CA LEU A 26 -6.96 9.17 2.51
C LEU A 26 -7.51 9.54 3.89
N ASN A 27 -8.83 9.48 4.08
CA ASN A 27 -9.44 9.69 5.40
C ASN A 27 -8.96 8.66 6.43
N ALA A 28 -8.92 7.37 6.08
CA ALA A 28 -8.46 6.31 6.96
C ALA A 28 -6.97 6.49 7.33
N VAL A 29 -6.12 6.80 6.35
CA VAL A 29 -4.68 7.06 6.55
C VAL A 29 -4.45 8.21 7.53
N ALA A 30 -5.15 9.34 7.33
CA ALA A 30 -5.02 10.51 8.21
C ALA A 30 -5.54 10.28 9.63
N ARG A 31 -6.41 9.29 9.84
CA ARG A 31 -6.94 8.87 11.15
C ARG A 31 -6.20 7.68 11.76
N GLY A 32 -5.30 7.05 10.99
CA GLY A 32 -4.62 5.82 11.36
C GLY A 32 -5.55 4.62 11.45
N GLU A 33 -6.62 4.60 10.67
CA GLU A 33 -7.60 3.52 10.59
C GLU A 33 -7.24 2.57 9.43
N VAL A 34 -7.86 1.39 9.40
CA VAL A 34 -7.77 0.47 8.26
C VAL A 34 -8.72 0.97 7.18
N ALA A 35 -8.21 1.18 5.96
CA ALA A 35 -9.04 1.45 4.81
C ALA A 35 -9.52 0.13 4.20
N ASP A 36 -10.73 -0.26 4.57
CA ASP A 36 -11.36 -1.50 4.15
C ASP A 36 -12.25 -1.29 2.92
N LEU A 37 -11.86 -1.85 1.77
CA LEU A 37 -12.58 -1.76 0.50
C LEU A 37 -13.28 -3.08 0.12
N ARG A 38 -13.66 -3.91 1.09
CA ARG A 38 -14.44 -5.13 0.83
C ARG A 38 -15.79 -4.83 0.17
N SER A 39 -16.27 -5.78 -0.64
CA SER A 39 -17.68 -5.84 -0.99
C SER A 39 -18.48 -6.54 0.11
N ASP A 40 -19.81 -6.38 0.08
CA ASP A 40 -20.73 -7.04 1.03
C ASP A 40 -20.81 -8.57 0.84
N SER A 41 -20.32 -9.09 -0.29
CA SER A 41 -20.31 -10.51 -0.62
C SER A 41 -18.93 -11.10 -0.36
N ASP A 42 -18.84 -12.02 0.60
CA ASP A 42 -17.57 -12.68 0.95
C ASP A 42 -16.96 -13.47 -0.22
N GLU A 43 -17.79 -13.97 -1.15
CA GLU A 43 -17.35 -14.68 -2.34
C GLU A 43 -16.58 -13.76 -3.32
N ASP A 44 -16.85 -12.46 -3.28
CA ASP A 44 -16.23 -11.45 -4.17
C ASP A 44 -14.95 -10.84 -3.57
N ASN A 45 -14.53 -11.30 -2.39
CA ASN A 45 -13.39 -10.77 -1.64
C ASN A 45 -12.10 -11.60 -1.83
N ASP A 46 -12.00 -12.41 -2.89
CA ASP A 46 -10.76 -13.12 -3.28
C ASP A 46 -9.86 -12.24 -4.18
N PRO A 47 -8.64 -11.87 -3.74
CA PRO A 47 -7.70 -11.08 -4.54
C PRO A 47 -7.31 -11.69 -5.89
N ALA A 48 -7.43 -13.01 -6.05
CA ALA A 48 -7.21 -13.69 -7.34
C ALA A 48 -8.25 -13.31 -8.41
N GLN A 49 -9.38 -12.72 -8.02
CA GLN A 49 -10.46 -12.27 -8.91
C GLN A 49 -10.49 -10.75 -9.08
N ALA A 50 -9.45 -10.03 -8.64
CA ALA A 50 -9.47 -8.58 -8.57
C ALA A 50 -9.62 -7.85 -9.91
N GLN A 51 -9.30 -8.50 -11.04
CA GLN A 51 -9.59 -7.96 -12.38
C GLN A 51 -11.10 -7.73 -12.63
N HIS A 52 -11.97 -8.34 -11.83
CA HIS A 52 -13.43 -8.20 -11.90
C HIS A 52 -13.99 -7.23 -10.85
N TRP A 53 -13.15 -6.70 -9.96
CA TRP A 53 -13.60 -5.75 -8.93
C TRP A 53 -13.96 -4.40 -9.53
N SER A 54 -14.93 -3.73 -8.90
CA SER A 54 -15.40 -2.41 -9.34
C SER A 54 -14.41 -1.29 -9.02
N GLU A 55 -14.60 -0.14 -9.66
CA GLU A 55 -13.81 1.08 -9.43
C GLU A 55 -13.94 1.63 -8.00
N GLU A 56 -14.95 1.23 -7.25
CA GLU A 56 -15.09 1.60 -5.83
C GLU A 56 -14.04 0.94 -4.92
N ARG A 57 -13.31 -0.04 -5.45
CA ARG A 57 -12.21 -0.74 -4.79
C ARG A 57 -10.84 -0.36 -5.35
N ALA A 58 -10.82 0.48 -6.38
CA ALA A 58 -9.62 0.86 -7.12
C ALA A 58 -8.93 2.05 -6.44
N PHE A 59 -7.63 1.89 -6.17
CA PHE A 59 -6.78 2.95 -5.64
C PHE A 59 -5.49 2.98 -6.44
N ASN A 60 -5.01 4.15 -6.87
CA ASN A 60 -3.81 4.19 -7.69
C ASN A 60 -2.54 4.13 -6.82
N ALA A 61 -1.54 3.38 -7.29
CA ALA A 61 -0.25 3.21 -6.62
C ALA A 61 0.52 4.54 -6.46
N ASP A 62 0.31 5.51 -7.36
CA ASP A 62 0.97 6.82 -7.31
C ASP A 62 0.65 7.60 -6.02
N ARG A 63 -0.55 7.42 -5.47
CA ARG A 63 -0.99 8.02 -4.21
C ARG A 63 -0.28 7.37 -3.02
N ILE A 64 -0.02 6.06 -3.06
CA ILE A 64 0.79 5.38 -2.03
C ILE A 64 2.22 5.94 -2.07
N ALA A 65 2.81 6.03 -3.26
CA ALA A 65 4.14 6.59 -3.45
C ALA A 65 4.22 8.04 -2.93
N TRP A 66 3.21 8.85 -3.25
CA TRP A 66 3.08 10.23 -2.76
C TRP A 66 2.98 10.30 -1.24
N LEU A 67 2.10 9.53 -0.61
CA LEU A 67 1.97 9.48 0.85
C LEU A 67 3.29 9.12 1.55
N CYS A 68 4.14 8.32 0.89
CA CYS A 68 5.43 7.88 1.41
C CYS A 68 6.58 8.88 1.20
N THR A 69 6.51 9.75 0.19
CA THR A 69 7.68 10.50 -0.30
C THR A 69 7.51 12.02 -0.29
N ASP A 70 6.28 12.51 -0.32
CA ASP A 70 5.99 13.95 -0.26
C ASP A 70 5.88 14.41 1.19
N ALA A 71 6.77 15.32 1.59
CA ALA A 71 6.90 15.70 3.00
C ALA A 71 5.59 16.23 3.63
N PRO A 72 4.80 17.12 2.98
CA PRO A 72 3.50 17.54 3.49
C PRO A 72 2.51 16.38 3.68
N ALA A 73 2.38 15.50 2.67
CA ALA A 73 1.47 14.37 2.74
C ALA A 73 1.90 13.34 3.80
N SER A 74 3.18 13.00 3.82
CA SER A 74 3.78 12.05 4.76
C SER A 74 3.64 12.52 6.21
N ALA A 75 3.66 13.84 6.47
CA ALA A 75 3.47 14.38 7.82
C ALA A 75 2.04 14.20 8.35
N LEU A 76 1.07 13.95 7.47
CA LEU A 76 -0.33 13.71 7.82
C LEU A 76 -0.66 12.21 7.99
N VAL A 77 0.26 11.32 7.60
CA VAL A 77 0.17 9.89 7.89
C VAL A 77 0.50 9.66 9.35
N THR A 78 -0.39 8.99 10.08
CA THR A 78 -0.16 8.72 11.50
C THR A 78 0.93 7.65 11.71
N HIS A 79 1.39 7.48 12.95
CA HIS A 79 2.32 6.41 13.34
C HIS A 79 1.82 4.99 13.02
N ARG A 80 0.52 4.80 12.75
CA ARG A 80 -0.05 3.51 12.30
C ARG A 80 0.20 3.21 10.82
N GLY A 81 0.70 4.18 10.06
CA GLY A 81 1.07 4.03 8.65
C GLY A 81 -0.10 3.85 7.70
N ILE A 82 0.18 3.22 6.56
CA ILE A 82 -0.81 2.94 5.52
C ILE A 82 -1.31 1.52 5.71
N GLN A 83 -2.63 1.38 5.93
CA GLN A 83 -3.30 0.10 6.14
C GLN A 83 -4.45 -0.05 5.15
N LEU A 84 -4.29 -0.93 4.17
CA LEU A 84 -5.32 -1.25 3.18
C LEU A 84 -5.76 -2.69 3.32
N GLU A 85 -7.06 -2.91 3.19
CA GLU A 85 -7.67 -4.23 3.12
C GLU A 85 -8.59 -4.32 1.90
N LEU A 86 -8.46 -5.40 1.14
CA LEU A 86 -9.38 -5.72 0.03
C LEU A 86 -9.44 -4.63 -1.07
N ALA A 87 -8.35 -3.87 -1.23
CA ALA A 87 -8.19 -2.88 -2.29
C ALA A 87 -7.53 -3.47 -3.55
N ARG A 88 -8.01 -3.05 -4.73
CA ARG A 88 -7.27 -3.18 -5.99
C ARG A 88 -6.34 -1.96 -6.11
N ILE A 89 -5.04 -2.20 -6.18
CA ILE A 89 -4.05 -1.15 -6.38
C ILE A 89 -3.63 -1.15 -7.84
N ASP A 90 -3.97 -0.07 -8.53
CA ASP A 90 -3.72 0.10 -9.95
C ASP A 90 -2.38 0.76 -10.23
N GLU A 91 -1.77 0.40 -11.36
CA GLU A 91 -0.44 0.86 -11.79
C GLU A 91 0.73 0.35 -10.91
N ASN A 92 1.95 0.79 -11.23
CA ASN A 92 3.16 0.34 -10.57
C ASN A 92 3.39 1.10 -9.27
N LEU A 93 3.69 0.38 -8.18
CA LEU A 93 4.17 1.01 -6.94
C LEU A 93 5.70 1.09 -6.97
N ASP A 94 6.23 2.30 -7.15
CA ASP A 94 7.66 2.57 -7.07
C ASP A 94 7.98 3.38 -5.81
N LEU A 95 8.74 2.74 -4.91
CA LEU A 95 9.31 3.35 -3.70
C LEU A 95 10.82 3.16 -3.66
N ASP A 96 11.47 3.04 -4.82
CA ASP A 96 12.93 2.94 -4.88
C ASP A 96 13.58 4.11 -4.16
N TRP A 97 14.59 3.81 -3.32
CA TRP A 97 15.32 4.76 -2.48
C TRP A 97 14.49 5.52 -1.43
N ALA A 98 13.19 5.22 -1.30
CA ALA A 98 12.33 5.91 -0.35
C ALA A 98 12.71 5.58 1.10
N ARG A 99 12.60 6.58 1.99
CA ARG A 99 12.66 6.41 3.45
C ARG A 99 11.26 6.65 4.01
N VAL A 100 10.51 5.57 4.22
CA VAL A 100 9.12 5.65 4.67
C VAL A 100 9.12 5.64 6.21
N PRO A 101 8.59 6.66 6.89
CA PRO A 101 8.71 6.76 8.36
C PRO A 101 7.66 5.94 9.13
N PHE A 102 6.85 5.14 8.45
CA PHE A 102 5.72 4.40 9.01
C PHE A 102 5.55 3.04 8.31
N PRO A 103 4.83 2.07 8.92
CA PRO A 103 4.65 0.75 8.32
C PRO A 103 3.72 0.79 7.11
N LEU A 104 3.92 -0.18 6.20
CA LEU A 104 3.06 -0.42 5.05
C LEU A 104 2.39 -1.79 5.19
N ILE A 105 1.05 -1.80 5.30
CA ILE A 105 0.27 -2.99 5.57
C ILE A 105 -0.83 -3.12 4.51
N PHE A 106 -0.66 -4.12 3.65
CA PHE A 106 -1.63 -4.51 2.63
C PHE A 106 -2.12 -5.91 2.96
N ARG A 107 -3.42 -6.05 3.21
CA ARG A 107 -4.06 -7.32 3.54
C ARG A 107 -5.07 -7.67 2.46
N ARG A 108 -4.92 -8.84 1.86
CA ARG A 108 -5.84 -9.31 0.81
C ARG A 108 -6.03 -8.26 -0.29
N CYS A 109 -4.97 -7.54 -0.62
CA CYS A 109 -4.98 -6.56 -1.70
C CYS A 109 -4.61 -7.23 -3.03
N ALA A 110 -4.85 -6.55 -4.14
CA ALA A 110 -4.40 -6.99 -5.44
C ALA A 110 -3.73 -5.83 -6.18
N PHE A 111 -2.43 -5.93 -6.41
CA PHE A 111 -1.67 -4.98 -7.22
C PHE A 111 -1.70 -5.44 -8.68
N SER A 112 -2.29 -4.63 -9.57
CA SER A 112 -2.30 -4.93 -11.00
C SER A 112 -0.92 -4.70 -11.64
N GLY A 113 -0.11 -3.80 -11.06
CA GLY A 113 1.28 -3.57 -11.44
C GLY A 113 2.33 -4.22 -10.52
N PRO A 114 3.61 -4.22 -10.94
CA PRO A 114 4.75 -4.58 -10.10
C PRO A 114 4.97 -3.61 -8.93
N ILE A 115 5.59 -4.12 -7.86
CA ILE A 115 6.04 -3.36 -6.69
C ILE A 115 7.57 -3.31 -6.68
N SER A 116 8.14 -2.11 -6.63
CA SER A 116 9.58 -1.88 -6.48
C SER A 116 9.86 -1.14 -5.17
N LEU A 117 10.70 -1.75 -4.33
CA LEU A 117 11.14 -1.26 -3.02
C LEU A 117 12.68 -1.26 -2.93
N ARG A 118 13.37 -1.07 -4.06
CA ARG A 118 14.83 -1.23 -4.11
C ARG A 118 15.48 -0.14 -3.27
N PHE A 119 16.44 -0.51 -2.42
CA PHE A 119 17.12 0.42 -1.52
C PHE A 119 16.19 1.21 -0.58
N ALA A 120 14.91 0.86 -0.47
CA ALA A 120 13.99 1.54 0.42
C ALA A 120 14.29 1.21 1.89
N GLU A 121 13.84 2.06 2.79
CA GLU A 121 13.88 1.86 4.24
C GLU A 121 12.46 2.02 4.80
N VAL A 122 11.94 0.98 5.46
CA VAL A 122 10.58 0.96 6.05
C VAL A 122 10.59 0.32 7.45
N PRO A 123 9.80 0.81 8.43
CA PRO A 123 9.73 0.20 9.76
C PRO A 123 9.14 -1.22 9.76
N GLY A 124 8.19 -1.51 8.88
CA GLY A 124 7.52 -2.80 8.79
C GLY A 124 6.75 -2.93 7.48
N LEU A 125 6.65 -4.16 6.98
CA LEU A 125 6.08 -4.46 5.68
C LEU A 125 5.22 -5.72 5.74
N SER A 126 3.97 -5.62 5.27
CA SER A 126 3.04 -6.74 5.25
C SER A 126 2.27 -6.76 3.93
N PHE A 127 2.28 -7.92 3.28
CA PHE A 127 1.51 -8.25 2.09
C PHE A 127 0.70 -9.54 2.30
N VAL A 128 0.22 -9.77 3.52
CA VAL A 128 -0.58 -10.95 3.90
C VAL A 128 -1.76 -11.14 2.94
N GLY A 129 -1.83 -12.31 2.31
CA GLY A 129 -2.86 -12.66 1.32
C GLY A 129 -2.93 -11.75 0.10
N THR A 130 -1.90 -10.95 -0.17
CA THR A 130 -1.90 -9.97 -1.26
C THR A 130 -1.35 -10.56 -2.55
N HIS A 131 -1.99 -10.22 -3.66
CA HIS A 131 -1.55 -10.62 -5.00
C HIS A 131 -0.84 -9.45 -5.69
N THR A 132 0.24 -9.73 -6.42
CA THR A 132 0.98 -8.72 -7.19
C THR A 132 1.57 -9.31 -8.46
N ARG A 133 1.85 -8.45 -9.45
CA ARG A 133 2.56 -8.86 -10.66
C ARG A 133 3.99 -9.31 -10.38
N SER A 134 4.73 -8.57 -9.55
CA SER A 134 6.08 -8.94 -9.09
C SER A 134 6.49 -8.08 -7.90
N LEU A 135 7.48 -8.54 -7.14
CA LEU A 135 8.01 -7.81 -5.99
C LEU A 135 9.53 -7.71 -6.09
N ASN A 136 10.05 -6.49 -6.21
CA ASN A 136 11.48 -6.23 -6.19
C ASN A 136 11.89 -5.42 -4.95
N ALA A 137 12.31 -6.13 -3.92
CA ALA A 137 12.82 -5.60 -2.65
C ALA A 137 14.34 -5.77 -2.53
N GLU A 138 15.08 -5.63 -3.64
CA GLU A 138 16.54 -5.68 -3.61
C GLU A 138 17.11 -4.59 -2.68
N ARG A 139 17.93 -4.99 -1.72
CA ARG A 139 18.55 -4.09 -0.71
C ARG A 139 17.55 -3.28 0.12
N LEU A 140 16.29 -3.71 0.20
CA LEU A 140 15.31 -3.18 1.14
C LEU A 140 15.84 -3.31 2.58
N LYS A 141 15.66 -2.28 3.40
CA LYS A 141 15.87 -2.37 4.85
C LYS A 141 14.54 -2.29 5.56
N VAL A 142 14.29 -3.27 6.42
CA VAL A 142 13.12 -3.32 7.29
C VAL A 142 13.58 -3.43 8.73
N GLU A 143 13.17 -2.49 9.59
CA GLU A 143 13.52 -2.54 11.02
C GLU A 143 12.83 -3.71 11.73
N GLY A 144 11.54 -3.89 11.43
CA GLY A 144 10.73 -4.99 11.92
C GLY A 144 10.68 -6.18 10.96
N SER A 145 9.53 -6.85 10.94
CA SER A 145 9.28 -8.04 10.14
C SER A 145 8.74 -7.72 8.74
N VAL A 146 8.93 -8.67 7.83
CA VAL A 146 8.30 -8.73 6.51
C VAL A 146 7.37 -9.94 6.48
N PHE A 147 6.10 -9.71 6.14
CA PHE A 147 5.09 -10.77 6.03
C PHE A 147 4.61 -10.92 4.58
N LEU A 148 4.96 -12.05 3.97
CA LEU A 148 4.55 -12.52 2.63
C LEU A 148 3.77 -13.84 2.79
N SER A 149 2.82 -13.88 3.72
CA SER A 149 2.10 -15.09 4.16
C SER A 149 0.64 -15.15 3.68
N ASP A 150 -0.06 -16.20 4.09
CA ASP A 150 -1.52 -16.39 3.97
C ASP A 150 -2.08 -16.18 2.56
N GLY A 151 -1.39 -16.74 1.56
CA GLY A 151 -1.80 -16.65 0.15
C GLY A 151 -1.17 -15.50 -0.62
N PHE A 152 -0.14 -14.84 -0.07
CA PHE A 152 0.67 -13.91 -0.86
C PHE A 152 1.15 -14.57 -2.17
N THR A 153 0.91 -13.89 -3.28
CA THR A 153 1.23 -14.40 -4.62
C THR A 153 1.90 -13.32 -5.44
N ALA A 154 3.08 -13.62 -5.98
CA ALA A 154 3.73 -12.85 -7.03
C ALA A 154 3.73 -13.67 -8.32
N GLU A 155 3.10 -13.18 -9.38
CA GLU A 155 3.03 -13.90 -10.66
C GLU A 155 4.41 -13.98 -11.36
N GLY A 156 5.20 -12.93 -11.20
CA GLY A 156 6.57 -12.82 -11.65
C GLY A 156 7.57 -13.03 -10.52
N GLU A 157 8.77 -12.49 -10.68
CA GLU A 157 9.84 -12.68 -9.71
C GLU A 157 9.57 -11.95 -8.38
N GLY A 158 9.73 -12.67 -7.26
CA GLY A 158 9.91 -12.09 -5.93
C GLY A 158 11.39 -12.02 -5.58
N ARG A 159 11.97 -10.82 -5.52
CA ARG A 159 13.40 -10.58 -5.30
C ARG A 159 13.64 -9.82 -4.00
N LEU A 160 14.31 -10.44 -3.04
CA LEU A 160 14.74 -9.80 -1.77
C LEU A 160 16.27 -9.79 -1.61
N ARG A 161 17.01 -9.82 -2.72
CA ARG A 161 18.47 -9.96 -2.70
C ARG A 161 19.11 -8.82 -1.90
N GLY A 162 19.92 -9.16 -0.91
CA GLY A 162 20.63 -8.18 -0.09
C GLY A 162 19.73 -7.33 0.81
N ALA A 163 18.45 -7.69 0.96
CA ALA A 163 17.58 -7.04 1.94
C ALA A 163 18.08 -7.31 3.37
N THR A 164 17.89 -6.35 4.25
CA THR A 164 18.15 -6.48 5.70
C THR A 164 16.82 -6.41 6.42
N ILE A 165 16.46 -7.47 7.16
CA ILE A 165 15.21 -7.56 7.90
C ILE A 165 15.60 -7.74 9.37
N GLY A 166 15.23 -6.78 10.23
CA GLY A 166 15.54 -6.82 11.66
C GLY A 166 14.65 -7.78 12.45
N GLY A 167 13.45 -8.06 11.93
CA GLY A 167 12.52 -9.06 12.45
C GLY A 167 12.48 -10.35 11.63
N ASN A 168 11.30 -10.95 11.56
CA ASN A 168 11.08 -12.20 10.84
C ASN A 168 10.77 -11.95 9.37
N LEU A 169 11.14 -12.89 8.51
CA LEU A 169 10.58 -13.07 7.17
C LEU A 169 9.65 -14.29 7.22
N GLN A 170 8.37 -14.10 6.89
CA GLN A 170 7.34 -15.15 6.90
C GLN A 170 6.62 -15.21 5.56
#